data_AF-A0A428W1U6-F1
#
_entry.id   AF-A0A428W1U6-F1
#
_cell.length_a   1.000
_cell.length_b   1.000
_cell.length_c   1.000
_cell.angle_alpha   90.00
_cell.angle_beta   90.00
_cell.angle_gamma   90.00
#
_symmetry.space_group_name_H-M   'P 1'
#
loop_
_entity.id
_entity.type
_entity.pdbx_description
1 polymer ?
#
loop_
_entity_poly.entity_id
_entity_poly.type
_entity_poly.pdbx_seq_one_letter_code
_entity_poly.pdbx_strand_id
1 'polypeptide(L)'
;MGKNDFFQLFCLSESLKSYDLSIDEIQDASVDGGNDGGIDALFTFIDGDPLTDDYRPRPRKEVVVELLIVQCKDTESFSGTAIDKLISTVSTLFDYSRSVEDLSKTYNEKLTRKAGGFRRFHQQNITRISKLAVRFYYFSRSEHVFETLREPVATLEGAAARLFPNSSVEFNFVGASELLEYSRTDRTKKLELAVREGPIAVSEAGFIALVSLSDYFKFVTDENQNRRRHLFLSNVRDYEGSVEVNRAIEATLRGEAPEDFWVLNNGVTILAVAARPGFKSLVLEDPVIVNGLQTTMEIIQHFRRSPGVDDRMLLLRIVIPQNDKSRDRVIVATIVLSRR
;
A
#
# COMPACT_ATOMS: atom_id res chain seq x y z
N MET A 1 26.48 4.33 -10.48
CA MET A 1 25.21 3.89 -11.09
C MET A 1 25.39 3.89 -12.59
N GLY A 2 25.13 2.75 -13.22
CA GLY A 2 25.09 2.63 -14.67
C GLY A 2 23.81 3.25 -15.26
N LYS A 3 23.74 3.34 -16.59
CA LYS A 3 22.56 3.86 -17.29
C LYS A 3 21.29 3.05 -17.00
N ASN A 4 21.43 1.73 -16.86
CA ASN A 4 20.30 0.84 -16.57
C ASN A 4 19.75 1.06 -15.15
N ASP A 5 20.63 1.22 -14.15
CA ASP A 5 20.24 1.52 -12.77
C ASP A 5 19.43 2.82 -12.68
N PHE A 6 19.81 3.84 -13.45
CA PHE A 6 19.08 5.11 -13.48
C PHE A 6 17.70 4.96 -14.10
N PHE A 7 17.61 4.21 -15.21
CA PHE A 7 16.32 3.91 -15.85
C PHE A 7 15.41 3.12 -14.92
N GLN A 8 15.94 2.10 -14.24
CA GLN A 8 15.20 1.32 -13.25
C GLN A 8 14.69 2.21 -12.11
N LEU A 9 15.57 3.02 -11.51
CA LEU A 9 15.20 3.91 -10.41
C LEU A 9 14.11 4.89 -10.83
N PHE A 10 14.21 5.48 -12.02
CA PHE A 10 13.19 6.34 -12.60
C PHE A 10 11.85 5.62 -12.80
N CYS A 11 11.85 4.43 -13.42
CA CYS A 11 10.63 3.66 -13.65
C CYS A 11 9.91 3.34 -12.34
N LEU A 12 10.66 2.90 -11.32
CA LEU A 12 10.12 2.57 -10.01
C LEU A 12 9.65 3.81 -9.25
N SER A 13 10.43 4.91 -9.25
CA SER A 13 10.09 6.12 -8.51
C SER A 13 8.85 6.82 -9.05
N GLU A 14 8.66 6.81 -10.37
CA GLU A 14 7.53 7.47 -11.01
C GLU A 14 6.27 6.62 -11.01
N SER A 15 6.40 5.32 -11.32
CA SER A 15 5.23 4.46 -11.51
C SER A 15 4.68 3.89 -10.21
N LEU A 16 5.49 3.83 -9.15
CA LEU A 16 5.09 3.36 -7.82
C LEU A 16 4.87 4.50 -6.82
N LYS A 17 4.62 5.73 -7.29
CA LYS A 17 4.35 6.91 -6.43
C LYS A 17 3.24 6.68 -5.40
N SER A 18 2.21 5.91 -5.76
CA SER A 18 1.08 5.58 -4.88
C SER A 18 1.48 4.75 -3.64
N TYR A 19 2.57 3.98 -3.74
CA TYR A 19 3.12 3.18 -2.65
C TYR A 19 3.95 4.00 -1.65
N ASP A 20 4.17 5.30 -1.93
CA ASP A 20 4.92 6.24 -1.09
C ASP A 20 6.24 5.65 -0.56
N LEU A 21 7.00 5.01 -1.46
CA LEU A 21 8.27 4.38 -1.15
C LEU A 21 9.38 5.42 -0.94
N SER A 22 10.25 5.16 0.02
CA SER A 22 11.52 5.88 0.13
C SER A 22 12.52 5.39 -0.94
N ILE A 23 13.56 6.18 -1.20
CA ILE A 23 14.64 5.77 -2.12
C ILE A 23 15.33 4.49 -1.60
N ASP A 24 15.53 4.40 -0.29
CA ASP A 24 16.15 3.22 0.34
C ASP A 24 15.28 1.97 0.18
N GLU A 25 13.95 2.10 0.29
CA GLU A 25 13.00 1.00 0.06
C GLU A 25 13.01 0.53 -1.40
N ILE A 26 13.11 1.45 -2.36
CA ILE A 26 13.23 1.12 -3.79
C ILE A 26 14.57 0.39 -4.05
N GLN A 27 15.66 0.87 -3.45
CA GLN A 27 16.98 0.25 -3.61
C GLN A 27 17.06 -1.13 -2.96
N ASP A 28 16.45 -1.32 -1.78
CA ASP A 28 16.37 -2.61 -1.10
C ASP A 28 15.60 -3.65 -1.92
N ALA A 29 14.56 -3.23 -2.65
CA ALA A 29 13.79 -4.10 -3.53
C ALA A 29 14.47 -4.42 -4.88
N SER A 30 15.52 -3.67 -5.26
CA SER A 30 16.28 -3.94 -6.49
C SER A 30 17.12 -5.21 -6.34
N VAL A 31 16.85 -6.16 -7.23
CA VAL A 31 17.51 -7.48 -7.31
C VAL A 31 18.33 -7.63 -8.60
N ASP A 32 18.44 -6.55 -9.39
CA ASP A 32 19.22 -6.48 -10.65
C ASP A 32 20.68 -6.93 -10.41
N GLY A 33 21.21 -7.63 -11.42
CA GLY A 33 22.53 -8.24 -11.44
C GLY A 33 22.57 -9.55 -12.23
N GLY A 34 23.72 -10.21 -12.22
CA GLY A 34 23.84 -11.56 -12.78
C GLY A 34 22.86 -12.52 -12.08
N ASN A 35 22.29 -13.47 -12.84
CA ASN A 35 21.39 -14.50 -12.32
C ASN A 35 20.14 -13.96 -11.57
N ASP A 36 19.61 -12.84 -12.03
CA ASP A 36 18.36 -12.21 -11.57
C ASP A 36 17.07 -12.90 -12.08
N GLY A 37 17.17 -13.93 -12.91
CA GLY A 37 16.00 -14.54 -13.54
C GLY A 37 15.14 -13.59 -14.39
N GLY A 38 15.66 -12.42 -14.76
CA GLY A 38 14.95 -11.39 -15.51
C GLY A 38 14.02 -10.53 -14.66
N ILE A 39 14.14 -10.61 -13.34
CA ILE A 39 13.44 -9.75 -12.39
C ILE A 39 14.45 -8.70 -11.95
N ASP A 40 14.16 -7.43 -12.19
CA ASP A 40 15.02 -6.31 -11.80
C ASP A 40 14.67 -5.81 -10.39
N ALA A 41 13.39 -5.86 -10.00
CA ALA A 41 12.95 -5.57 -8.65
C ALA A 41 11.81 -6.49 -8.18
N LEU A 42 11.81 -6.81 -6.89
CA LEU A 42 10.80 -7.66 -6.25
C LEU A 42 10.32 -7.00 -4.96
N PHE A 43 9.05 -6.60 -4.92
CA PHE A 43 8.44 -6.05 -3.72
C PHE A 43 7.41 -7.02 -3.16
N THR A 44 7.31 -7.06 -1.84
CA THR A 44 6.17 -7.65 -1.13
C THR A 44 5.63 -6.60 -0.20
N PHE A 45 4.34 -6.29 -0.30
CA PHE A 45 3.64 -5.39 0.60
C PHE A 45 2.68 -6.17 1.49
N ILE A 46 2.61 -5.76 2.74
CA ILE A 46 1.72 -6.31 3.75
C ILE A 46 0.90 -5.17 4.34
N ASP A 47 -0.37 -5.10 3.93
CA ASP A 47 -1.28 -3.98 4.19
C ASP A 47 -0.71 -2.62 3.75
N GLY A 48 -0.01 -2.62 2.60
CA GLY A 48 0.65 -1.44 2.05
C GLY A 48 2.05 -1.16 2.60
N ASP A 49 2.52 -1.85 3.65
CA ASP A 49 3.88 -1.68 4.16
C ASP A 49 4.85 -2.66 3.46
N PRO A 50 6.02 -2.22 2.96
CA PRO A 50 6.97 -3.12 2.32
C PRO A 50 7.58 -4.10 3.33
N LEU A 51 7.71 -5.35 2.90
CA LEU A 51 8.40 -6.43 3.61
C LEU A 51 9.91 -6.23 3.46
N THR A 52 10.50 -5.51 4.40
CA THR A 52 11.94 -5.35 4.56
C THR A 52 12.51 -6.38 5.55
N ASP A 53 13.83 -6.47 5.66
CA ASP A 53 14.48 -7.37 6.63
C ASP A 53 14.15 -7.01 8.09
N ASP A 54 13.82 -5.74 8.35
CA ASP A 54 13.38 -5.22 9.67
C ASP A 54 11.86 -5.37 9.90
N TYR A 55 11.14 -6.01 8.98
CA TYR A 55 9.69 -6.16 9.11
C TYR A 55 9.34 -7.00 10.34
N ARG A 56 8.59 -6.40 11.26
CA ARG A 56 8.07 -7.08 12.44
C ARG A 56 6.64 -7.56 12.18
N PRO A 57 6.37 -8.88 12.18
CA PRO A 57 5.03 -9.40 12.03
C PRO A 57 4.11 -8.84 13.12
N ARG A 58 2.98 -8.28 12.70
CA ARG A 58 1.94 -7.82 13.64
C ARG A 58 0.82 -8.86 13.68
N PRO A 59 0.26 -9.18 14.86
CA PRO A 59 -0.90 -10.07 14.95
C PRO A 59 -2.11 -9.35 14.32
N ARG A 60 -2.27 -9.51 13.01
CA ARG A 60 -3.41 -8.99 12.24
C ARG A 60 -4.29 -10.16 11.81
N LYS A 61 -5.60 -9.94 11.88
CA LYS A 61 -6.61 -10.77 11.20
C LYS A 61 -6.84 -10.12 9.85
N GLU A 62 -6.91 -10.92 8.77
CA GLU A 62 -7.20 -10.45 7.41
C GLU A 62 -6.16 -9.49 6.81
N VAL A 63 -5.04 -10.10 6.45
CA VAL A 63 -3.91 -9.43 5.84
C VAL A 63 -4.11 -9.33 4.33
N VAL A 64 -3.88 -8.14 3.77
CA VAL A 64 -3.77 -7.93 2.32
C VAL A 64 -2.30 -8.02 1.95
N VAL A 65 -1.98 -8.91 1.01
CA VAL A 65 -0.62 -9.13 0.52
C VAL A 65 -0.56 -8.76 -0.95
N GLU A 66 0.49 -8.04 -1.32
CA GLU A 66 0.75 -7.67 -2.71
C GLU A 66 2.19 -8.03 -3.08
N LEU A 67 2.37 -8.78 -4.17
CA LEU A 67 3.66 -9.18 -4.71
C LEU A 67 3.87 -8.47 -6.05
N LEU A 68 4.83 -7.55 -6.12
CA LEU A 68 5.17 -6.86 -7.37
C LEU A 68 6.47 -7.44 -7.93
N ILE A 69 6.40 -7.92 -9.17
CA ILE A 69 7.51 -8.49 -9.91
C ILE A 69 7.79 -7.57 -11.07
N VAL A 70 8.96 -6.93 -11.06
CA VAL A 70 9.28 -5.85 -11.99
C VAL A 70 10.42 -6.25 -12.90
N GLN A 71 10.25 -5.99 -14.19
CA GLN A 71 11.28 -6.03 -15.21
C GLN A 71 11.42 -4.66 -15.89
N CYS A 72 12.64 -4.15 -15.98
CA CYS A 72 12.98 -2.89 -16.61
C CYS A 72 13.97 -3.13 -17.75
N LYS A 73 13.59 -2.75 -18.97
CA LYS A 73 14.53 -2.73 -20.12
C LYS A 73 14.55 -1.39 -20.82
N ASP A 74 15.69 -0.73 -20.81
CA ASP A 74 15.97 0.47 -21.63
C ASP A 74 16.05 0.12 -23.13
N THR A 75 14.91 -0.23 -23.73
CA THR A 75 14.73 -0.69 -25.12
C THR A 75 13.47 -0.07 -25.70
N GLU A 76 13.34 -0.03 -27.03
CA GLU A 76 12.20 0.60 -27.72
C GLU A 76 11.04 -0.38 -28.01
N SER A 77 11.15 -1.61 -27.55
CA SER A 77 10.18 -2.67 -27.78
C SER A 77 10.12 -3.64 -26.60
N PHE A 78 8.93 -4.10 -26.27
CA PHE A 78 8.74 -5.26 -25.41
C PHE A 78 9.14 -6.55 -26.13
N SER A 79 9.72 -7.50 -25.39
CA SER A 79 10.20 -8.78 -25.95
C SER A 79 9.54 -9.96 -25.26
N GLY A 80 9.04 -10.92 -26.05
CA GLY A 80 8.48 -12.18 -25.54
C GLY A 80 9.50 -12.99 -24.72
N THR A 81 10.77 -12.98 -25.12
CA THR A 81 11.86 -13.67 -24.39
C THR A 81 12.01 -13.16 -22.96
N ALA A 82 11.71 -11.87 -22.72
CA ALA A 82 11.77 -11.31 -21.38
C ALA A 82 10.65 -11.90 -20.48
N ILE A 83 9.46 -12.06 -21.06
CA ILE A 83 8.28 -12.70 -20.43
C ILE A 83 8.53 -14.20 -20.22
N ASP A 84 9.11 -14.90 -21.20
CA ASP A 84 9.47 -16.32 -21.08
C ASP A 84 10.44 -16.56 -19.91
N LYS A 85 11.41 -15.65 -19.73
CA LYS A 85 12.33 -15.69 -18.59
C LYS A 85 11.57 -15.48 -17.27
N LEU A 86 10.59 -14.57 -17.22
CA LEU A 86 9.72 -14.38 -16.05
C LEU A 86 8.87 -15.64 -15.77
N ILE A 87 8.30 -16.29 -16.78
CA ILE A 87 7.52 -17.53 -16.62
C ILE A 87 8.36 -18.61 -15.93
N SER A 88 9.56 -18.85 -16.46
CA SER A 88 10.50 -19.83 -15.90
C SER A 88 10.91 -19.49 -14.46
N THR A 89 11.24 -18.21 -14.22
CA THR A 89 11.70 -17.74 -12.91
C THR A 89 10.61 -17.77 -11.86
N VAL A 90 9.40 -17.28 -12.15
CA VAL A 90 8.25 -17.31 -11.23
C VAL A 90 7.89 -18.75 -10.87
N SER A 91 7.84 -19.63 -11.88
CA SER A 91 7.56 -21.05 -11.68
C SER A 91 8.58 -21.73 -10.79
N THR A 92 9.83 -21.27 -10.79
CA THR A 92 10.89 -21.84 -9.96
C THR A 92 10.95 -21.21 -8.57
N LEU A 93 10.92 -19.88 -8.47
CA LEU A 93 11.06 -19.14 -7.21
C LEU A 93 9.94 -19.45 -6.23
N PHE A 94 8.71 -19.60 -6.73
CA PHE A 94 7.53 -19.81 -5.91
C PHE A 94 7.02 -21.25 -5.95
N ASP A 95 7.82 -22.19 -6.46
CA ASP A 95 7.62 -23.62 -6.22
C ASP A 95 8.04 -23.96 -4.77
N TYR A 96 7.06 -24.24 -3.93
CA TYR A 96 7.28 -24.44 -2.50
C TYR A 96 7.97 -25.78 -2.19
N SER A 97 8.06 -26.68 -3.16
CA SER A 97 8.81 -27.94 -3.02
C SER A 97 10.33 -27.74 -3.07
N ARG A 98 10.81 -26.61 -3.61
CA ARG A 98 12.23 -26.28 -3.71
C ARG A 98 12.71 -25.53 -2.48
N SER A 99 13.86 -25.92 -1.93
CA SER A 99 14.48 -25.20 -0.82
C SER A 99 15.03 -23.83 -1.25
N VAL A 100 15.28 -22.93 -0.31
CA VAL A 100 15.94 -21.63 -0.63
C VAL A 100 17.39 -21.87 -1.06
N GLU A 101 18.02 -22.91 -0.52
CA GLU A 101 19.35 -23.39 -0.88
C GLU A 101 19.43 -23.91 -2.33
N ASP A 102 18.34 -24.46 -2.87
CA ASP A 102 18.27 -24.83 -4.28
C ASP A 102 18.14 -23.60 -5.19
N LEU A 103 17.40 -22.59 -4.74
CA LEU A 103 17.26 -21.34 -5.49
C LEU A 103 18.59 -20.58 -5.57
N SER A 104 19.41 -20.58 -4.50
CA SER A 104 20.70 -19.87 -4.47
C SER A 104 21.77 -20.47 -5.41
N LYS A 105 21.56 -21.69 -5.91
CA LYS A 105 22.41 -22.30 -6.96
C LYS A 105 22.15 -21.68 -8.33
N THR A 106 20.96 -21.15 -8.56
CA THR A 106 20.51 -20.64 -9.86
C THR A 106 20.39 -19.13 -9.88
N TYR A 107 19.93 -18.53 -8.79
CA TYR A 107 19.60 -17.12 -8.70
C TYR A 107 20.51 -16.38 -7.70
N ASN A 108 20.62 -15.07 -7.89
CA ASN A 108 21.43 -14.24 -6.99
C ASN A 108 20.85 -14.14 -5.57
N GLU A 109 21.71 -13.73 -4.63
CA GLU A 109 21.37 -13.64 -3.21
C GLU A 109 20.21 -12.66 -2.95
N LYS A 110 20.17 -11.53 -3.66
CA LYS A 110 19.13 -10.51 -3.44
C LYS A 110 17.75 -11.07 -3.79
N LEU A 111 17.62 -11.69 -4.96
CA LEU A 111 16.37 -12.30 -5.43
C LEU A 111 15.93 -13.45 -4.52
N THR A 112 16.85 -14.35 -4.17
CA THR A 112 16.54 -15.48 -3.29
C THR A 112 16.15 -15.03 -1.89
N ARG A 113 16.80 -13.99 -1.35
CA ARG A 113 16.42 -13.38 -0.06
C ARG A 113 15.01 -12.79 -0.10
N LYS A 114 14.69 -11.99 -1.11
CA LYS A 114 13.37 -11.35 -1.26
C LYS A 114 12.25 -12.37 -1.51
N ALA A 115 12.46 -13.31 -2.43
CA ALA A 115 11.53 -14.40 -2.68
C ALA A 115 11.35 -15.27 -1.42
N GLY A 116 12.43 -15.58 -0.71
CA GLY A 116 12.39 -16.31 0.57
C GLY A 116 11.59 -15.58 1.65
N GLY A 117 11.72 -14.25 1.74
CA GLY A 117 10.92 -13.40 2.63
C GLY A 117 9.42 -13.55 2.37
N PHE A 118 9.01 -13.39 1.11
CA PHE A 118 7.63 -13.60 0.69
C PHE A 118 7.14 -15.02 1.00
N ARG A 119 7.91 -16.05 0.61
CA ARG A 119 7.55 -17.46 0.83
C ARG A 119 7.30 -17.76 2.31
N ARG A 120 8.20 -17.31 3.19
CA ARG A 120 8.05 -17.49 4.63
C ARG A 120 6.79 -16.80 5.14
N PHE A 121 6.58 -15.54 4.76
CA PHE A 121 5.39 -14.79 5.18
C PHE A 121 4.10 -15.45 4.71
N HIS A 122 4.02 -15.82 3.43
CA HIS A 122 2.86 -16.46 2.83
C HIS A 122 2.55 -17.81 3.48
N GLN A 123 3.55 -18.69 3.68
CA GLN A 123 3.37 -19.98 4.35
C GLN A 123 2.88 -19.84 5.79
N GLN A 124 3.44 -18.88 6.55
CA GLN A 124 3.10 -18.68 7.96
C GLN A 124 1.72 -18.03 8.15
N ASN A 125 1.18 -17.35 7.13
CA ASN A 125 -0.04 -16.54 7.25
C ASN A 125 -1.15 -16.96 6.28
N ILE A 126 -1.06 -18.13 5.62
CA ILE A 126 -1.99 -18.56 4.57
C ILE A 126 -3.47 -18.47 4.99
N THR A 127 -3.79 -18.78 6.25
CA THR A 127 -5.16 -18.73 6.80
C THR A 127 -5.63 -17.33 7.19
N ARG A 128 -4.72 -16.36 7.21
CA ARG A 128 -4.99 -14.96 7.58
C ARG A 128 -4.97 -14.02 6.38
N ILE A 129 -4.46 -14.47 5.23
CA ILE A 129 -4.44 -13.66 4.01
C ILE A 129 -5.85 -13.62 3.45
N SER A 130 -6.48 -12.45 3.46
CA SER A 130 -7.81 -12.24 2.90
C SER A 130 -7.75 -11.91 1.42
N LYS A 131 -6.65 -11.28 0.97
CA LYS A 131 -6.40 -10.93 -0.44
C LYS A 131 -4.92 -11.07 -0.74
N LEU A 132 -4.61 -11.77 -1.83
CA LEU A 132 -3.28 -11.80 -2.44
C LEU A 132 -3.38 -11.25 -3.85
N ALA A 133 -2.61 -10.21 -4.15
CA ALA A 133 -2.46 -9.66 -5.49
C ALA A 133 -1.04 -9.86 -6.00
N VAL A 134 -0.89 -10.37 -7.22
CA VAL A 134 0.39 -10.57 -7.89
C VAL A 134 0.40 -9.68 -9.13
N ARG A 135 1.27 -8.68 -9.14
CA ARG A 135 1.37 -7.71 -10.23
C ARG A 135 2.71 -7.83 -10.92
N PHE A 136 2.68 -7.98 -12.23
CA PHE A 136 3.85 -7.89 -13.07
C PHE A 136 3.91 -6.51 -13.70
N TYR A 137 5.08 -5.89 -13.66
CA TYR A 137 5.35 -4.67 -14.41
C TYR A 137 6.52 -4.90 -15.35
N TYR A 138 6.31 -4.66 -16.64
CA TYR A 138 7.37 -4.64 -17.64
C TYR A 138 7.51 -3.23 -18.18
N PHE A 139 8.61 -2.57 -17.80
CA PHE A 139 8.97 -1.21 -18.23
C PHE A 139 9.85 -1.24 -19.48
N SER A 140 9.53 -0.37 -20.43
CA SER A 140 10.28 -0.16 -21.68
C SER A 140 10.11 1.28 -22.18
N ARG A 141 10.93 1.72 -23.13
CA ARG A 141 10.71 2.96 -23.90
C ARG A 141 9.77 2.75 -25.10
N SER A 142 9.11 1.59 -25.18
CA SER A 142 8.18 1.31 -26.28
C SER A 142 6.94 2.20 -26.21
N GLU A 143 6.42 2.58 -27.36
CA GLU A 143 5.12 3.26 -27.49
C GLU A 143 3.98 2.28 -27.83
N HIS A 144 4.32 1.02 -28.13
CA HIS A 144 3.38 0.04 -28.63
C HIS A 144 3.59 -1.34 -28.01
N VAL A 145 2.49 -1.97 -27.60
CA VAL A 145 2.47 -3.37 -27.21
C VAL A 145 2.05 -4.21 -28.41
N PHE A 146 2.91 -5.13 -28.84
CA PHE A 146 2.60 -6.04 -29.94
C PHE A 146 1.58 -7.10 -29.50
N GLU A 147 0.58 -7.38 -30.34
CA GLU A 147 -0.45 -8.39 -30.10
C GLU A 147 0.14 -9.79 -29.82
N THR A 148 1.29 -10.09 -30.42
CA THR A 148 2.02 -11.35 -30.24
C THR A 148 2.46 -11.62 -28.80
N LEU A 149 2.46 -10.59 -27.93
CA LEU A 149 2.82 -10.72 -26.52
C LEU A 149 1.66 -11.16 -25.63
N ARG A 150 0.41 -11.17 -26.14
CA ARG A 150 -0.76 -11.58 -25.34
C ARG A 150 -0.69 -13.02 -24.85
N GLU A 151 -0.29 -13.95 -25.71
CA GLU A 151 -0.17 -15.38 -25.36
C GLU A 151 0.91 -15.65 -24.30
N PRO A 152 2.15 -15.10 -24.42
CA PRO A 152 3.13 -15.14 -23.34
C PRO A 152 2.64 -14.55 -22.02
N VAL A 153 1.95 -13.40 -22.07
CA VAL A 153 1.37 -12.78 -20.87
C VAL A 153 0.33 -13.69 -20.22
N ALA A 154 -0.63 -14.20 -20.98
CA ALA A 154 -1.64 -15.12 -20.48
C ALA A 154 -1.03 -16.40 -19.87
N THR A 155 0.07 -16.89 -20.46
CA THR A 155 0.83 -18.02 -19.93
C THR A 155 1.46 -17.71 -18.58
N LEU A 156 2.06 -16.52 -18.42
CA LEU A 156 2.63 -16.05 -17.17
C LEU A 156 1.56 -15.87 -16.09
N GLU A 157 0.46 -15.19 -16.43
CA GLU A 157 -0.66 -14.99 -15.51
C GLU A 157 -1.25 -16.34 -15.06
N GLY A 158 -1.44 -17.27 -16.00
CA GLY A 158 -1.90 -18.62 -15.70
C GLY A 158 -0.92 -19.41 -14.83
N ALA A 159 0.39 -19.25 -15.02
CA ALA A 159 1.40 -19.88 -14.16
C ALA A 159 1.35 -19.32 -12.73
N ALA A 160 1.29 -18.01 -12.56
CA ALA A 160 1.17 -17.36 -11.26
C ALA A 160 -0.16 -17.72 -10.56
N ALA A 161 -1.28 -17.75 -11.28
CA ALA A 161 -2.58 -18.12 -10.73
C ALA A 161 -2.62 -19.58 -10.23
N ARG A 162 -1.88 -20.49 -10.87
CA ARG A 162 -1.72 -21.88 -10.39
C ARG A 162 -0.90 -21.97 -9.09
N LEU A 163 0.14 -21.13 -8.96
CA LEU A 163 0.99 -21.08 -7.76
C LEU A 163 0.27 -20.43 -6.58
N PHE A 164 -0.61 -19.47 -6.86
CA PHE A 164 -1.33 -18.69 -5.87
C PHE A 164 -2.85 -18.78 -6.10
N PRO A 165 -3.49 -19.90 -5.69
CA PRO A 165 -4.94 -20.03 -5.80
C PRO A 165 -5.67 -18.90 -5.07
N ASN A 166 -6.77 -18.40 -5.64
CA ASN A 166 -7.57 -17.28 -5.12
C ASN A 166 -6.81 -15.94 -5.02
N SER A 167 -5.75 -15.76 -5.81
CA SER A 167 -5.09 -14.46 -5.99
C SER A 167 -5.61 -13.72 -7.22
N SER A 168 -5.52 -12.38 -7.20
CA SER A 168 -5.67 -11.58 -8.41
C SER A 168 -4.30 -11.44 -9.08
N VAL A 169 -4.18 -11.85 -10.33
CA VAL A 169 -2.94 -11.75 -11.11
C VAL A 169 -3.15 -10.76 -12.24
N GLU A 170 -2.19 -9.84 -12.42
CA GLU A 170 -2.27 -8.80 -13.45
C GLU A 170 -0.89 -8.52 -14.04
N PHE A 171 -0.82 -8.42 -15.36
CA PHE A 171 0.37 -7.99 -16.09
C PHE A 171 0.21 -6.60 -16.70
N ASN A 172 1.17 -5.72 -16.42
CA ASN A 172 1.17 -4.33 -16.88
C ASN A 172 2.39 -4.05 -17.77
N PHE A 173 2.12 -3.68 -19.02
CA PHE A 173 3.11 -3.02 -19.87
C PHE A 173 3.16 -1.54 -19.53
N VAL A 174 4.35 -1.00 -19.29
CA VAL A 174 4.54 0.43 -19.05
C VAL A 174 5.56 0.96 -20.04
N GLY A 175 5.07 1.68 -21.04
CA GLY A 175 5.83 2.26 -22.12
C GLY A 175 6.21 3.72 -21.86
N ALA A 176 6.70 4.38 -22.90
CA ALA A 176 7.12 5.78 -22.83
C ALA A 176 5.95 6.74 -22.49
N SER A 177 4.76 6.47 -23.03
CA SER A 177 3.56 7.29 -22.82
C SER A 177 3.11 7.22 -21.36
N GLU A 178 3.00 6.02 -20.79
CA GLU A 178 2.61 5.81 -19.40
C GLU A 178 3.64 6.38 -18.43
N LEU A 179 4.94 6.18 -18.69
CA LEU A 179 6.02 6.78 -17.88
C LEU A 179 5.96 8.31 -17.88
N LEU A 180 5.64 8.92 -19.02
CA LEU A 180 5.49 10.37 -19.13
C LEU A 180 4.28 10.85 -18.33
N GLU A 181 3.14 10.14 -18.39
CA GLU A 181 1.96 10.43 -17.57
C GLU A 181 2.27 10.32 -16.07
N TYR A 182 2.96 9.25 -15.65
CA TYR A 182 3.41 9.09 -14.26
C TYR A 182 4.35 10.20 -13.83
N SER A 183 5.26 10.66 -14.69
CA SER A 183 6.18 11.77 -14.38
C SER A 183 5.47 13.11 -14.19
N ARG A 184 4.37 13.33 -14.92
CA ARG A 184 3.55 14.56 -14.86
C ARG A 184 2.56 14.54 -13.71
N THR A 185 2.20 13.35 -13.26
CA THR A 185 1.37 13.18 -12.08
C THR A 185 2.22 13.48 -10.86
N ASP A 186 1.95 14.64 -10.23
CA ASP A 186 2.52 14.93 -8.92
C ASP A 186 2.17 13.79 -7.96
N ARG A 187 2.99 13.57 -6.92
CA ARG A 187 2.53 12.81 -5.76
C ARG A 187 1.31 13.56 -5.23
N THR A 188 0.10 13.18 -5.63
CA THR A 188 -1.11 13.93 -5.29
C THR A 188 -1.32 13.79 -3.79
N LYS A 189 -0.81 14.80 -3.08
CA LYS A 189 -1.06 15.04 -1.66
C LYS A 189 -2.45 15.57 -1.40
N LYS A 190 -3.23 15.86 -2.45
CA LYS A 190 -4.60 16.33 -2.34
C LYS A 190 -5.54 15.14 -2.35
N LEU A 191 -6.23 14.94 -1.24
CA LEU A 191 -7.25 13.92 -1.09
C LEU A 191 -8.60 14.58 -0.80
N GLU A 192 -9.61 14.16 -1.55
CA GLU A 192 -10.98 14.57 -1.28
C GLU A 192 -11.61 13.60 -0.29
N LEU A 193 -12.16 14.15 0.79
CA LEU A 193 -12.90 13.44 1.80
C LEU A 193 -14.39 13.81 1.67
N ALA A 194 -15.22 12.84 1.33
CA ALA A 194 -16.68 13.02 1.40
C ALA A 194 -17.11 13.13 2.87
N VAL A 195 -17.99 14.09 3.18
CA VAL A 195 -18.50 14.32 4.54
C VAL A 195 -20.03 14.37 4.50
N ARG A 196 -20.70 13.93 5.57
CA ARG A 196 -22.16 13.80 5.57
C ARG A 196 -22.86 15.15 5.46
N GLU A 197 -22.35 16.12 6.20
CA GLU A 197 -22.74 17.53 6.13
C GLU A 197 -21.50 18.40 5.94
N GLY A 198 -21.72 19.63 5.49
CA GLY A 198 -20.64 20.59 5.25
C GLY A 198 -19.72 20.71 6.48
N PRO A 199 -18.39 20.73 6.30
CA PRO A 199 -17.45 20.77 7.41
C PRO A 199 -17.60 22.08 8.19
N ILE A 200 -17.60 22.00 9.51
CA ILE A 200 -17.71 23.17 10.38
C ILE A 200 -16.32 23.79 10.53
N ALA A 201 -16.13 24.97 9.96
CA ALA A 201 -14.93 25.76 10.21
C ALA A 201 -14.96 26.26 11.67
N VAL A 202 -14.01 25.80 12.48
CA VAL A 202 -13.87 26.25 13.87
C VAL A 202 -13.05 27.54 13.93
N SER A 203 -12.05 27.64 13.04
CA SER A 203 -11.22 28.82 12.80
C SER A 203 -10.45 28.64 11.48
N GLU A 204 -9.63 29.62 11.10
CA GLU A 204 -8.66 29.44 10.00
C GLU A 204 -7.67 28.26 10.24
N ALA A 205 -7.58 27.78 11.48
CA ALA A 205 -6.66 26.72 11.88
C ALA A 205 -7.31 25.32 11.93
N GLY A 206 -8.60 25.15 11.59
CA GLY A 206 -9.17 23.80 11.60
C GLY A 206 -10.66 23.67 11.33
N PHE A 207 -11.03 22.43 11.01
CA PHE A 207 -12.39 22.01 10.69
C PHE A 207 -12.81 20.84 11.58
N ILE A 208 -14.10 20.75 11.86
CA ILE A 208 -14.73 19.55 12.40
C ILE A 208 -15.64 18.97 11.32
N ALA A 209 -15.53 17.68 11.06
CA ALA A 209 -16.34 17.00 10.08
C ALA A 209 -16.89 15.67 10.64
N LEU A 210 -18.07 15.29 10.16
CA LEU A 210 -18.67 13.99 10.40
C LEU A 210 -18.66 13.22 9.09
N VAL A 211 -18.06 12.03 9.11
CA VAL A 211 -17.92 11.16 7.94
C VAL A 211 -18.54 9.80 8.19
N SER A 212 -19.06 9.15 7.15
CA SER A 212 -19.48 7.75 7.24
C SER A 212 -18.25 6.85 7.38
N LEU A 213 -18.38 5.68 8.00
CA LEU A 213 -17.28 4.72 8.06
C LEU A 213 -16.83 4.29 6.66
N SER A 214 -17.75 4.17 5.71
CA SER A 214 -17.44 3.83 4.32
C SER A 214 -16.61 4.88 3.59
N ASP A 215 -16.94 6.16 3.75
CA ASP A 215 -16.18 7.24 3.09
C ASP A 215 -14.84 7.47 3.78
N TYR A 216 -14.77 7.27 5.10
CA TYR A 216 -13.50 7.26 5.81
C TYR A 216 -12.60 6.12 5.35
N PHE A 217 -13.13 4.91 5.18
CA PHE A 217 -12.39 3.77 4.63
C PHE A 217 -11.80 4.09 3.26
N LYS A 218 -12.61 4.61 2.32
CA LYS A 218 -12.13 5.04 0.99
C LYS A 218 -11.06 6.12 1.05
N PHE A 219 -11.15 7.03 2.01
CA PHE A 219 -10.15 8.07 2.23
C PHE A 219 -8.81 7.49 2.70
N VAL A 220 -8.82 6.50 3.62
CA VAL A 220 -7.60 5.92 4.18
C VAL A 220 -6.99 4.77 3.38
N THR A 221 -7.73 4.21 2.41
CA THR A 221 -7.24 3.17 1.50
C THR A 221 -7.07 3.65 0.06
N ASP A 222 -6.20 2.98 -0.69
CA ASP A 222 -6.10 3.12 -2.14
C ASP A 222 -7.13 2.23 -2.87
N GLU A 223 -7.08 2.26 -4.19
CA GLU A 223 -7.93 1.45 -5.08
C GLU A 223 -7.74 -0.05 -4.89
N ASN A 224 -6.58 -0.46 -4.38
CA ASN A 224 -6.23 -1.85 -4.09
C ASN A 224 -6.67 -2.31 -2.69
N GLN A 225 -7.30 -1.42 -1.90
CA GLN A 225 -7.62 -1.61 -0.47
C GLN A 225 -6.39 -1.73 0.42
N ASN A 226 -5.23 -1.30 -0.07
CA ASN A 226 -4.06 -1.07 0.76
C ASN A 226 -4.24 0.25 1.49
N ARG A 227 -3.64 0.35 2.67
CA ARG A 227 -3.64 1.59 3.43
C ARG A 227 -2.72 2.61 2.75
N ARG A 228 -3.19 3.85 2.59
CA ARG A 228 -2.37 4.96 2.08
C ARG A 228 -1.28 5.32 3.11
N ARG A 229 -0.04 4.93 2.86
CA ARG A 229 1.07 5.07 3.84
C ARG A 229 1.31 6.52 4.27
N HIS A 230 1.28 7.46 3.33
CA HIS A 230 1.54 8.89 3.59
C HIS A 230 0.59 9.52 4.63
N LEU A 231 -0.60 8.94 4.83
CA LEU A 231 -1.54 9.39 5.84
C LEU A 231 -1.08 9.09 7.27
N PHE A 232 -0.05 8.27 7.47
CA PHE A 232 0.38 7.82 8.78
C PHE A 232 1.80 8.29 9.03
N LEU A 233 2.06 8.88 10.20
CA LEU A 233 3.42 9.24 10.58
C LEU A 233 4.32 8.00 10.56
N SER A 234 5.53 8.10 10.00
CA SER A 234 6.52 7.02 9.96
C SER A 234 6.89 6.46 11.35
N ASN A 235 6.58 7.22 12.40
CA ASN A 235 6.82 6.87 13.79
C ASN A 235 5.64 6.23 14.53
N VAL A 236 4.50 5.97 13.89
CA VAL A 236 3.41 5.19 14.54
C VAL A 236 3.67 3.67 14.43
N ARG A 237 4.94 3.27 14.60
CA ARG A 237 5.37 1.88 14.82
C ARG A 237 4.60 1.22 15.99
N ASP A 238 4.00 2.05 16.84
CA ASP A 238 3.19 1.71 18.00
C ASP A 238 1.76 1.25 17.65
N TYR A 239 1.61 0.26 16.75
CA TYR A 239 0.52 -0.72 16.94
C TYR A 239 0.87 -1.64 18.13
N GLU A 240 1.34 -1.05 19.23
CA GLU A 240 1.50 -1.64 20.56
C GLU A 240 0.38 -1.07 21.47
N GLY A 241 -0.79 -0.83 20.90
CA GLY A 241 -1.98 -0.35 21.62
C GLY A 241 -2.77 -1.52 22.21
N SER A 242 -3.23 -1.36 23.46
CA SER A 242 -3.92 -2.36 24.27
C SER A 242 -4.93 -3.20 23.46
N VAL A 243 -4.73 -4.52 23.47
CA VAL A 243 -5.64 -5.52 22.86
C VAL A 243 -7.09 -5.27 23.29
N GLU A 244 -7.28 -4.74 24.50
CA GLU A 244 -8.59 -4.39 25.05
C GLU A 244 -9.27 -3.23 24.31
N VAL A 245 -8.53 -2.15 24.02
CA VAL A 245 -9.08 -0.99 23.28
C VAL A 245 -9.46 -1.42 21.86
N ASN A 246 -8.60 -2.18 21.19
CA ASN A 246 -8.88 -2.68 19.84
C ASN A 246 -10.12 -3.60 19.85
N ARG A 247 -10.24 -4.46 20.86
CA ARG A 247 -11.40 -5.36 21.01
C ARG A 247 -12.68 -4.60 21.29
N ALA A 248 -12.62 -3.52 22.09
CA ALA A 248 -13.77 -2.66 22.33
C ALA A 248 -14.23 -1.97 21.05
N ILE A 249 -13.31 -1.38 20.27
CA ILE A 249 -13.62 -0.77 18.98
C ILE A 249 -14.20 -1.83 18.02
N GLU A 250 -13.60 -3.01 17.94
CA GLU A 250 -14.08 -4.14 17.13
C GLU A 250 -15.52 -4.55 17.50
N ALA A 251 -15.84 -4.62 18.80
CA ALA A 251 -17.19 -4.95 19.27
C ALA A 251 -18.22 -3.89 18.84
N THR A 252 -17.88 -2.60 18.95
CA THR A 252 -18.76 -1.52 18.47
C THR A 252 -18.96 -1.57 16.96
N LEU A 253 -17.92 -1.89 16.18
CA LEU A 253 -18.00 -2.07 14.73
C LEU A 253 -18.87 -3.28 14.34
N ARG A 254 -18.96 -4.31 15.18
CA ARG A 254 -19.86 -5.46 14.94
C ARG A 254 -21.31 -5.20 15.32
N GLY A 255 -21.62 -4.05 15.94
CA GLY A 255 -22.95 -3.75 16.44
C GLY A 255 -23.30 -4.52 17.72
N GLU A 256 -22.29 -4.98 18.46
CA GLU A 256 -22.48 -5.65 19.76
C GLU A 256 -22.83 -4.66 20.89
N ALA A 257 -22.67 -3.35 20.64
CA ALA A 257 -23.02 -2.26 21.56
C ALA A 257 -24.32 -1.55 21.12
N PRO A 258 -25.20 -1.17 22.06
CA PRO A 258 -26.43 -0.44 21.76
C PRO A 258 -26.19 1.04 21.42
N GLU A 259 -25.07 1.63 21.84
CA GLU A 259 -24.73 3.02 21.55
C GLU A 259 -24.13 3.21 20.14
N ASP A 260 -24.34 4.40 19.56
CA ASP A 260 -23.77 4.75 18.27
C ASP A 260 -22.23 4.74 18.30
N PHE A 261 -21.61 4.35 17.18
CA PHE A 261 -20.15 4.29 17.03
C PHE A 261 -19.44 5.60 17.38
N TRP A 262 -20.01 6.75 17.00
CA TRP A 262 -19.41 8.07 17.27
C TRP A 262 -19.37 8.43 18.75
N VAL A 263 -20.23 7.83 19.58
CA VAL A 263 -20.29 8.08 21.04
C VAL A 263 -19.17 7.32 21.75
N LEU A 264 -18.86 6.11 21.27
CA LEU A 264 -17.87 5.22 21.90
C LEU A 264 -16.44 5.43 21.38
N ASN A 265 -16.25 6.31 20.39
CA ASN A 265 -14.95 6.57 19.79
C ASN A 265 -14.60 8.06 19.90
N ASN A 266 -13.35 8.35 20.33
CA ASN A 266 -12.83 9.71 20.47
C ASN A 266 -12.60 10.46 19.14
N GLY A 267 -12.94 9.85 18.01
CA GLY A 267 -12.69 10.38 16.67
C GLY A 267 -11.25 10.25 16.20
N VAL A 268 -10.96 10.87 15.06
CA VAL A 268 -9.63 10.88 14.43
C VAL A 268 -9.18 12.33 14.26
N THR A 269 -7.92 12.61 14.58
CA THR A 269 -7.31 13.92 14.32
C THR A 269 -6.39 13.84 13.11
N ILE A 270 -6.63 14.69 12.12
CA ILE A 270 -5.86 14.79 10.87
C ILE A 270 -5.20 16.17 10.83
N LEU A 271 -3.89 16.20 10.64
CA LEU A 271 -3.15 17.40 10.25
C LEU A 271 -3.16 17.53 8.74
N ALA A 272 -3.34 18.74 8.22
CA ALA A 272 -3.20 19.01 6.78
C ALA A 272 -2.47 20.33 6.57
N VAL A 273 -1.72 20.46 5.48
CA VAL A 273 -1.09 21.72 5.07
C VAL A 273 -2.15 22.75 4.69
N ALA A 274 -3.21 22.31 4.03
CA ALA A 274 -4.37 23.13 3.71
C ALA A 274 -5.63 22.27 3.68
N ALA A 275 -6.78 22.88 3.95
CA ALA A 275 -8.08 22.24 3.76
C ALA A 275 -9.03 23.21 3.06
N ARG A 276 -9.70 22.73 2.01
CA ARG A 276 -10.65 23.53 1.21
C ARG A 276 -12.04 22.89 1.31
N PRO A 277 -13.01 23.55 1.97
CA PRO A 277 -14.35 23.00 2.12
C PRO A 277 -15.14 23.11 0.81
N GLY A 278 -15.84 22.03 0.46
CA GLY A 278 -16.90 21.97 -0.56
C GLY A 278 -18.28 21.83 0.09
N PHE A 279 -19.31 21.50 -0.70
CA PHE A 279 -20.70 21.37 -0.20
C PHE A 279 -20.86 20.20 0.79
N LYS A 280 -20.37 19.02 0.42
CA LYS A 280 -20.33 17.79 1.24
C LYS A 280 -19.00 17.07 1.07
N SER A 281 -17.95 17.86 0.89
CA SER A 281 -16.58 17.35 0.78
C SER A 281 -15.58 18.30 1.41
N LEU A 282 -14.41 17.78 1.74
CA LEU A 282 -13.26 18.52 2.24
C LEU A 282 -12.03 18.05 1.49
N VAL A 283 -11.41 18.94 0.72
CA VAL A 283 -10.15 18.62 0.02
C VAL A 283 -8.99 18.96 0.94
N LEU A 284 -8.24 17.94 1.34
CA LEU A 284 -7.10 18.04 2.25
C LEU A 284 -5.80 17.94 1.47
N GLU A 285 -4.86 18.84 1.75
CA GLU A 285 -3.51 18.82 1.19
C GLU A 285 -2.50 18.29 2.22
N ASP A 286 -1.76 17.26 1.83
CA ASP A 286 -0.78 16.52 2.63
C ASP A 286 -1.35 16.06 4.00
N PRO A 287 -2.50 15.35 4.02
CA PRO A 287 -3.12 14.94 5.26
C PRO A 287 -2.30 13.87 6.01
N VAL A 288 -2.21 14.01 7.32
CA VAL A 288 -1.52 13.08 8.22
C VAL A 288 -2.34 12.84 9.48
N ILE A 289 -2.70 11.59 9.74
CA ILE A 289 -3.39 11.13 10.95
C ILE A 289 -2.39 11.14 12.11
N VAL A 290 -2.72 11.93 13.14
CA VAL A 290 -1.89 12.06 14.37
C VAL A 290 -2.55 11.46 15.61
N ASN A 291 -3.84 11.15 15.53
CA ASN A 291 -4.58 10.43 16.56
C ASN A 291 -5.71 9.61 15.94
N GLY A 292 -6.03 8.48 16.58
CA GLY A 292 -7.02 7.53 16.08
C GLY A 292 -6.44 6.44 15.17
N LEU A 293 -5.15 6.11 15.29
CA LEU A 293 -4.56 5.00 14.54
C LEU A 293 -5.31 3.69 14.81
N GLN A 294 -5.60 3.37 16.09
CA GLN A 294 -6.31 2.13 16.46
C GLN A 294 -7.68 2.08 15.80
N THR A 295 -8.49 3.14 15.97
CA THR A 295 -9.80 3.27 15.32
C THR A 295 -9.69 3.12 13.80
N THR A 296 -8.71 3.77 13.17
CA THR A 296 -8.50 3.68 11.72
C THR A 296 -8.15 2.26 11.27
N MET A 297 -7.26 1.58 12.00
CA MET A 297 -6.88 0.21 11.68
C MET A 297 -8.05 -0.76 11.86
N GLU A 298 -8.82 -0.65 12.94
CA GLU A 298 -9.99 -1.51 13.16
C GLU A 298 -11.09 -1.25 12.12
N ILE A 299 -11.30 0.00 11.70
CA ILE A 299 -12.20 0.32 10.58
C ILE A 299 -11.74 -0.35 9.28
N ILE A 300 -10.44 -0.26 8.93
CA ILE A 300 -9.89 -0.93 7.76
C ILE A 300 -10.13 -2.45 7.84
N GLN A 301 -9.89 -3.06 9.00
CA GLN A 301 -10.12 -4.50 9.18
C GLN A 301 -11.59 -4.88 9.15
N HIS A 302 -12.50 -4.02 9.63
CA HIS A 302 -13.94 -4.25 9.56
C HIS A 302 -14.43 -4.33 8.11
N PHE A 303 -14.04 -3.39 7.25
CA PHE A 303 -14.43 -3.42 5.84
C PHE A 303 -13.78 -4.53 5.02
N ARG A 304 -12.60 -5.03 5.44
CA ARG A 304 -11.99 -6.21 4.83
C ARG A 304 -12.78 -7.48 5.13
N ARG A 305 -13.31 -7.61 6.36
CA ARG A 305 -14.13 -8.76 6.79
C ARG A 305 -15.50 -8.76 6.16
N SER A 306 -16.09 -7.58 6.10
CA SER A 306 -17.47 -7.40 5.66
C SER A 306 -17.51 -6.19 4.75
N PRO A 307 -17.16 -6.38 3.45
CA PRO A 307 -17.30 -5.33 2.47
C PRO A 307 -18.77 -4.89 2.39
N GLY A 308 -19.01 -3.59 2.39
CA GLY A 308 -20.36 -3.06 2.39
C GLY A 308 -20.39 -1.56 2.61
N VAL A 309 -21.62 -1.05 2.74
CA VAL A 309 -21.88 0.33 3.14
C VAL A 309 -22.18 0.36 4.63
N ASP A 310 -21.57 1.29 5.33
CA ASP A 310 -21.75 1.53 6.75
C ASP A 310 -21.84 3.03 7.01
N ASP A 311 -23.08 3.47 7.28
CA ASP A 311 -23.46 4.86 7.46
C ASP A 311 -23.27 5.36 8.90
N ARG A 312 -22.69 4.54 9.79
CA ARG A 312 -22.30 4.98 11.13
C ARG A 312 -21.27 6.10 11.02
N MET A 313 -21.33 7.02 11.98
CA MET A 313 -20.57 8.26 11.90
C MET A 313 -19.24 8.18 12.65
N LEU A 314 -18.22 8.85 12.11
CA LEU A 314 -16.94 9.10 12.76
C LEU A 314 -16.68 10.60 12.83
N LEU A 315 -16.28 11.07 14.01
CA LEU A 315 -15.86 12.45 14.23
C LEU A 315 -14.43 12.65 13.74
N LEU A 316 -14.23 13.62 12.85
CA LEU A 316 -12.93 14.05 12.38
C LEU A 316 -12.62 15.45 12.86
N ARG A 317 -11.42 15.61 13.42
CA ARG A 317 -10.83 16.90 13.77
C ARG A 317 -9.68 17.19 12.81
N ILE A 318 -9.89 18.14 11.91
CA ILE A 318 -8.87 18.59 10.96
C ILE A 318 -8.18 19.82 11.53
N VAL A 319 -6.85 19.80 11.60
CA VAL A 319 -6.04 20.91 12.11
C VAL A 319 -5.04 21.33 11.05
N ILE A 320 -4.98 22.64 10.78
CA ILE A 320 -4.06 23.28 9.85
C ILE A 320 -2.99 24.02 10.67
N PRO A 321 -1.81 23.42 10.91
CA PRO A 321 -0.76 24.06 11.66
C PRO A 321 -0.16 25.23 10.86
N GLN A 322 0.08 26.35 11.54
CA GLN A 322 0.60 27.58 10.91
C GLN A 322 2.12 27.51 10.63
N ASN A 323 2.85 26.61 11.29
CA ASN A 323 4.28 26.38 11.11
C ASN A 323 4.70 25.03 11.74
N ASP A 324 5.93 24.59 11.47
CA ASP A 324 6.46 23.32 11.97
C ASP A 324 6.43 23.21 13.50
N LYS A 325 6.73 24.29 14.22
CA LYS A 325 6.63 24.30 15.70
C LYS A 325 5.20 24.11 16.21
N SER A 326 4.19 24.57 15.45
CA SER A 326 2.79 24.34 15.76
C SER A 326 2.41 22.89 15.45
N ARG A 327 2.86 22.37 14.31
CA ARG A 327 2.69 20.96 13.92
C ARG A 327 3.24 20.01 15.00
N ASP A 328 4.47 20.21 15.44
CA ASP A 328 5.12 19.38 16.48
C ASP A 328 4.37 19.45 17.81
N ARG A 329 3.91 20.65 18.21
CA ARG A 329 3.11 20.81 19.44
C ARG A 329 1.79 20.07 19.36
N VAL A 330 1.11 20.10 18.22
CA VAL A 330 -0.14 19.35 18.02
C VAL A 330 0.11 17.85 18.02
N ILE A 331 1.18 17.38 17.35
CA ILE A 331 1.58 15.96 17.38
C ILE A 331 1.81 15.51 18.83
N VAL A 332 2.64 16.22 19.59
CA VAL A 332 2.94 15.90 20.98
C VAL A 332 1.69 15.93 21.85
N ALA A 333 0.88 17.00 21.76
CA ALA A 333 -0.33 17.13 22.58
C ALA A 333 -1.34 16.01 22.31
N THR A 334 -1.53 15.64 21.05
CA THR A 334 -2.56 14.65 20.67
C THR A 334 -2.11 13.22 20.99
N ILE A 335 -0.81 12.90 20.86
CA ILE A 335 -0.25 11.58 21.18
C ILE A 335 -0.06 11.37 22.69
N VAL A 336 0.37 12.39 23.43
CA VAL A 336 0.61 12.28 24.88
C VAL A 336 -0.71 12.18 25.66
N LEU A 337 -1.75 12.87 25.20
CA LEU A 337 -3.08 12.80 25.83
C LEU A 337 -3.82 11.50 25.53
N SER A 338 -3.51 10.80 24.43
CA SER A 338 -4.13 9.50 24.11
C SER A 338 -3.49 8.31 24.84
N ARG A 339 -2.35 8.52 25.53
CA ARG A 339 -1.62 7.50 26.31
C ARG A 339 -1.88 7.54 27.82
N ARG A 340 -2.70 8.47 28.29
CA ARG A 340 -3.23 8.51 29.67
C ARG A 340 -4.65 8.00 29.65
#